data_AF-A0A1F9CUA5-F1
#
_entry.id   AF-A0A1F9CUA5-F1
#
_cell.length_a   1.000
_cell.length_b   1.000
_cell.length_c   1.000
_cell.angle_alpha   90.00
_cell.angle_beta   90.00
_cell.angle_gamma   90.00
#
_symmetry.space_group_name_H-M   'P 1'
#
loop_
_entity.id
_entity.type
_entity.pdbx_description
1 polymer ?
#
loop_
_entity_poly.entity_id
_entity_poly.type
_entity_poly.pdbx_seq_one_letter_code
_entity_poly.pdbx_strand_id
1 'polypeptide(L)'
;MRAFFAKYRAKAGWFLLICLTGYAVLNLLWQSVRLYPGLPEKDPVTLHEERIRQLESLLPASGEVGYATTVENDKIFAAEKAFQNVEYLAQYVLTQYTLAPVIVRNGPEFPLVVGNFLDGPPPPGFLEKNGLSPLRDFGDGLILYRRDRKK
;
A
#
# COMPACT_ATOMS: atom_id res chain seq x y z
N MET A 1 -40.45 -6.55 51.90
CA MET A 1 -40.77 -6.46 50.45
C MET A 1 -39.77 -5.63 49.63
N ARG A 2 -39.38 -4.41 50.02
CA ARG A 2 -38.47 -3.53 49.23
C ARG A 2 -37.08 -4.12 48.90
N ALA A 3 -36.45 -4.85 49.81
CA ALA A 3 -35.11 -5.44 49.60
C ALA A 3 -35.09 -6.64 48.61
N PHE A 4 -36.22 -7.35 48.48
CA PHE A 4 -36.34 -8.45 47.53
C PHE A 4 -36.34 -7.90 46.09
N PHE A 5 -37.21 -6.91 45.80
CA PHE A 5 -37.26 -6.24 44.50
C PHE A 5 -35.93 -5.58 44.09
N ALA A 6 -35.14 -5.06 45.03
CA ALA A 6 -33.83 -4.47 44.73
C ALA A 6 -32.82 -5.50 44.16
N LYS A 7 -32.78 -6.72 44.70
CA LYS A 7 -31.91 -7.81 44.19
C LYS A 7 -32.33 -8.28 42.79
N TYR A 8 -33.63 -8.36 42.52
CA TYR A 8 -34.12 -8.76 41.19
C TYR A 8 -33.92 -7.67 40.13
N ARG A 9 -34.03 -6.39 40.52
CA ARG A 9 -33.73 -5.26 39.62
C ARG A 9 -32.27 -5.23 39.17
N ALA A 10 -31.33 -5.47 40.09
CA ALA A 10 -29.91 -5.53 39.76
C ALA A 10 -29.60 -6.68 38.79
N LYS A 11 -30.14 -7.88 39.06
CA LYS A 11 -29.98 -9.03 38.16
C LYS A 11 -30.62 -8.81 36.78
N ALA A 12 -31.81 -8.21 36.74
CA ALA A 12 -32.49 -7.88 35.50
C ALA A 12 -31.73 -6.82 34.68
N GLY A 13 -31.13 -5.83 35.34
CA GLY A 13 -30.28 -4.84 34.70
C GLY A 13 -29.03 -5.46 34.07
N TRP A 14 -28.34 -6.34 34.79
CA TRP A 14 -27.20 -7.09 34.25
C TRP A 14 -27.60 -7.99 33.09
N PHE A 15 -28.73 -8.68 33.19
CA PHE A 15 -29.25 -9.51 32.11
C PHE A 15 -29.56 -8.68 30.86
N LEU A 16 -30.26 -7.56 31.01
CA LEU A 16 -30.53 -6.63 29.91
C LEU A 16 -29.25 -6.08 29.28
N LEU A 17 -28.26 -5.71 30.09
CA LEU A 17 -26.98 -5.23 29.61
C LEU A 17 -26.28 -6.30 28.76
N ILE A 18 -26.18 -7.54 29.27
CA ILE A 18 -25.57 -8.67 28.56
C ILE A 18 -26.30 -8.96 27.26
N CYS A 19 -27.64 -8.97 27.27
CA CYS A 19 -28.43 -9.19 26.06
C CYS A 19 -28.23 -8.07 25.03
N LEU A 20 -28.22 -6.82 25.45
CA LEU A 20 -28.03 -5.67 24.56
C LEU A 20 -26.63 -5.66 23.96
N THR A 21 -25.59 -5.86 24.78
CA THR A 21 -24.21 -5.91 24.30
C THR A 21 -23.99 -7.12 23.40
N GLY A 22 -24.53 -8.28 23.76
CA GLY A 22 -24.45 -9.50 22.95
C GLY A 22 -25.11 -9.31 21.60
N TYR A 23 -26.32 -8.71 21.57
CA TYR A 23 -27.01 -8.37 20.33
C TYR A 23 -26.20 -7.40 19.47
N ALA A 24 -25.65 -6.32 20.06
CA ALA A 24 -24.84 -5.35 19.34
C ALA A 24 -23.60 -5.98 18.71
N VAL A 25 -22.86 -6.82 19.46
CA VAL A 25 -21.68 -7.53 18.96
C VAL A 25 -22.04 -8.49 17.84
N LEU A 26 -23.09 -9.30 18.01
CA LEU A 26 -23.55 -10.24 16.98
C LEU A 26 -24.00 -9.51 15.71
N ASN A 27 -24.71 -8.40 15.85
CA ASN A 27 -25.14 -7.59 14.71
C ASN A 27 -23.93 -6.98 13.98
N LEU A 28 -22.91 -6.54 14.71
CA LEU A 28 -21.69 -5.97 14.12
C LEU A 28 -20.84 -7.03 13.42
N LEU A 29 -20.74 -8.24 14.00
CA LEU A 29 -20.12 -9.40 13.35
C LEU A 29 -20.88 -9.78 12.07
N TRP A 30 -22.21 -9.82 12.13
CA TRP A 30 -23.05 -10.14 10.98
C TRP A 30 -22.91 -9.11 9.86
N GLN A 31 -22.93 -7.82 10.21
CA GLN A 31 -22.65 -6.74 9.27
C GLN A 31 -21.26 -6.87 8.66
N SER A 32 -20.23 -7.16 9.47
CA SER A 32 -18.86 -7.32 9.00
C SER A 32 -18.73 -8.49 8.01
N VAL A 33 -19.31 -9.65 8.34
CA VAL A 33 -19.32 -10.81 7.44
C VAL A 33 -20.09 -10.50 6.14
N ARG A 34 -21.19 -9.76 6.22
CA ARG A 34 -21.98 -9.37 5.04
C ARG A 34 -21.31 -8.29 4.19
N LEU A 35 -20.53 -7.40 4.81
CA LEU A 35 -19.78 -6.32 4.15
C LEU A 35 -18.51 -6.86 3.48
N TYR A 36 -17.90 -7.90 4.03
CA TYR A 36 -16.68 -8.51 3.50
C TYR A 36 -16.84 -10.02 3.20
N PRO A 37 -17.80 -10.44 2.36
CA PRO A 37 -18.05 -11.84 2.06
C PRO A 37 -16.93 -12.49 1.20
N GLY A 38 -15.98 -11.69 0.73
CA GLY A 38 -14.81 -12.12 -0.03
C GLY A 38 -13.60 -11.30 0.36
N LEU A 39 -13.20 -11.33 1.63
CA LEU A 39 -11.89 -10.82 2.04
C LEU A 39 -10.85 -11.47 1.12
N PRO A 40 -10.06 -10.68 0.37
CA PRO A 40 -9.02 -11.25 -0.46
C PRO A 40 -8.09 -12.06 0.43
N GLU A 41 -7.70 -13.25 -0.04
CA GLU A 41 -6.87 -14.20 0.72
C GLU A 41 -5.54 -13.58 1.16
N LYS A 42 -5.09 -12.55 0.43
CA LYS A 42 -3.91 -11.74 0.76
C LYS A 42 -4.30 -10.28 0.91
N ASP A 43 -3.69 -9.63 1.90
CA ASP A 43 -3.82 -8.20 2.07
C ASP A 43 -3.06 -7.43 0.96
N PRO A 44 -3.44 -6.17 0.67
CA PRO A 44 -2.81 -5.39 -0.38
C PRO A 44 -1.30 -5.15 -0.21
N VAL A 45 -0.80 -5.15 1.03
CA VAL A 45 0.64 -4.97 1.31
C VAL A 45 1.39 -6.22 0.89
N THR A 46 0.93 -7.41 1.29
CA THR A 46 1.53 -8.68 0.87
C THR A 46 1.56 -8.81 -0.65
N LEU A 47 0.49 -8.45 -1.35
CA LEU A 47 0.46 -8.47 -2.83
C LEU A 47 1.49 -7.51 -3.43
N HIS A 48 1.64 -6.31 -2.87
CA HIS A 48 2.65 -5.35 -3.31
C HIS A 48 4.07 -5.85 -3.05
N GLU A 49 4.34 -6.39 -1.87
CA GLU A 49 5.66 -6.94 -1.52
C GLU A 49 6.05 -8.07 -2.46
N GLU A 50 5.15 -9.03 -2.72
CA GLU A 50 5.39 -10.13 -3.66
C GLU A 50 5.71 -9.63 -5.06
N ARG A 51 4.98 -8.59 -5.53
CA ARG A 51 5.22 -7.98 -6.83
C ARG A 51 6.61 -7.34 -6.90
N ILE A 52 6.98 -6.53 -5.90
CA ILE A 52 8.25 -5.80 -5.85
C ILE A 52 9.46 -6.73 -5.64
N ARG A 53 9.30 -7.81 -4.88
CA ARG A 53 10.38 -8.78 -4.56
C ARG A 53 11.00 -9.40 -5.82
N GLN A 54 10.28 -9.41 -6.94
CA GLN A 54 10.80 -9.87 -8.23
C GLN A 54 12.06 -9.09 -8.67
N LEU A 55 12.20 -7.82 -8.24
CA LEU A 55 13.34 -6.97 -8.57
C LEU A 55 14.63 -7.39 -7.85
N GLU A 56 14.54 -7.99 -6.65
CA GLU A 56 15.71 -8.27 -5.80
C GLU A 56 16.80 -9.05 -6.55
N SER A 57 16.40 -9.97 -7.43
CA SER A 57 17.32 -10.78 -8.23
C SER A 57 18.22 -10.00 -9.20
N LEU A 58 17.81 -8.79 -9.58
CA LEU A 58 18.54 -7.93 -10.54
C LEU A 58 19.12 -6.67 -9.90
N LEU A 59 18.74 -6.39 -8.66
CA LEU A 59 19.23 -5.26 -7.90
C LEU A 59 20.54 -5.62 -7.18
N PRO A 60 21.39 -4.62 -6.89
CA PRO A 60 22.57 -4.86 -6.08
C PRO A 60 22.15 -5.25 -4.66
N ALA A 61 22.98 -6.04 -3.97
CA ALA A 61 22.72 -6.46 -2.59
C ALA A 61 22.61 -5.27 -1.60
N SER A 62 23.21 -4.13 -1.94
CA SER A 62 23.07 -2.84 -1.25
C SER A 62 23.43 -1.71 -2.22
N GLY A 63 22.92 -0.50 -1.99
CA GLY A 63 23.19 0.66 -2.85
C GLY A 63 21.97 1.53 -3.03
N GLU A 64 22.00 2.39 -4.05
CA GLU A 64 20.90 3.31 -4.36
C GLU A 64 20.30 3.00 -5.73
N VAL A 65 18.97 3.05 -5.82
CA VAL A 65 18.24 2.98 -7.08
C VAL A 65 17.22 4.10 -7.15
N GLY A 66 16.93 4.54 -8.37
CA GLY A 66 15.89 5.53 -8.63
C GLY A 66 14.50 4.89 -8.61
N TYR A 67 13.50 5.74 -8.51
CA TYR A 67 12.09 5.36 -8.59
C TYR A 67 11.36 6.31 -9.52
N ALA A 68 10.55 5.74 -10.40
CA ALA A 68 9.72 6.47 -11.34
C ALA A 68 8.29 5.93 -11.28
N THR A 69 7.32 6.82 -11.33
CA THR A 69 5.89 6.48 -11.39
C THR A 69 5.18 7.45 -12.34
N THR A 70 3.88 7.24 -12.57
CA THR A 70 3.06 8.06 -13.47
C THR A 70 2.93 9.52 -13.01
N VAL A 71 3.15 9.77 -11.72
CA VAL A 71 3.05 11.10 -11.11
C VAL A 71 4.43 11.70 -10.88
N GLU A 72 4.56 13.00 -11.15
CA GLU A 72 5.78 13.76 -10.88
C GLU A 72 6.07 13.85 -9.36
N ASN A 73 7.34 13.76 -8.99
CA ASN A 73 7.77 13.69 -7.58
C ASN A 73 7.25 14.82 -6.70
N ASP A 74 7.28 16.07 -7.18
CA ASP A 74 6.82 17.23 -6.41
C ASP A 74 5.33 17.13 -6.08
N LYS A 75 4.55 16.46 -6.94
CA LYS A 75 3.11 16.26 -6.76
C LYS A 75 2.81 15.14 -5.76
N ILE A 76 3.66 14.12 -5.64
CA ILE A 76 3.48 13.02 -4.68
C ILE A 76 3.49 13.55 -3.25
N PHE A 77 4.47 14.39 -2.90
CA PHE A 77 4.58 14.97 -1.55
C PHE A 77 3.63 16.15 -1.31
N ALA A 78 3.21 16.87 -2.37
CA ALA A 78 2.19 17.89 -2.24
C ALA A 78 0.80 17.28 -1.95
N ALA A 79 0.49 16.13 -2.57
CA ALA A 79 -0.77 15.41 -2.39
C ALA A 79 -0.91 14.86 -0.96
N GLU A 80 0.20 14.44 -0.33
CA GLU A 80 0.25 14.07 1.09
C GLU A 80 -0.23 15.20 2.00
N LYS A 81 0.29 16.43 1.81
CA LYS A 81 -0.11 17.60 2.62
C LYS A 81 -1.60 17.93 2.49
N ALA A 82 -2.21 17.56 1.37
CA ALA A 82 -3.63 17.75 1.10
C ALA A 82 -4.49 16.54 1.49
N PHE A 83 -3.90 15.43 1.98
CA PHE A 83 -4.57 14.15 2.19
C PHE A 83 -5.33 13.62 0.96
N GLN A 84 -4.86 13.98 -0.24
CA GLN A 84 -5.42 13.50 -1.50
C GLN A 84 -4.44 12.52 -2.13
N ASN A 85 -4.93 11.43 -2.74
CA ASN A 85 -4.12 10.48 -3.52
C ASN A 85 -2.87 9.94 -2.79
N VAL A 86 -3.08 9.44 -1.56
CA VAL A 86 -2.03 8.87 -0.69
C VAL A 86 -1.42 7.57 -1.24
N GLU A 87 -2.02 7.00 -2.28
CA GLU A 87 -1.64 5.73 -2.88
C GLU A 87 -0.23 5.75 -3.47
N TYR A 88 0.16 6.79 -4.21
CA TYR A 88 1.50 6.89 -4.79
C TYR A 88 2.60 6.95 -3.72
N LEU A 89 2.33 7.66 -2.61
CA LEU A 89 3.24 7.72 -1.48
C LEU A 89 3.33 6.36 -0.79
N ALA A 90 2.19 5.70 -0.55
CA ALA A 90 2.17 4.36 0.03
C ALA A 90 2.97 3.37 -0.83
N GLN A 91 2.77 3.39 -2.15
CA GLN A 91 3.50 2.57 -3.11
C GLN A 91 5.02 2.82 -3.07
N TYR A 92 5.44 4.09 -3.02
CA TYR A 92 6.86 4.45 -2.91
C TYR A 92 7.47 3.99 -1.57
N VAL A 93 6.77 4.19 -0.45
CA VAL A 93 7.24 3.80 0.88
C VAL A 93 7.30 2.28 1.03
N LEU A 94 6.28 1.57 0.55
CA LEU A 94 6.28 0.11 0.57
C LEU A 94 7.40 -0.45 -0.32
N THR A 95 7.67 0.16 -1.48
CA THR A 95 8.80 -0.24 -2.33
C THR A 95 10.14 -0.07 -1.62
N GLN A 96 10.34 1.03 -0.88
CA GLN A 96 11.53 1.23 -0.03
C GLN A 96 11.66 0.15 1.05
N TYR A 97 10.55 -0.18 1.70
CA TYR A 97 10.53 -1.21 2.74
C TYR A 97 10.87 -2.59 2.17
N THR A 98 10.22 -2.99 1.07
CA THR A 98 10.42 -4.30 0.45
C THR A 98 11.85 -4.50 -0.05
N LEU A 99 12.45 -3.46 -0.66
CA LEU A 99 13.78 -3.58 -1.27
C LEU A 99 14.94 -3.35 -0.31
N ALA A 100 14.68 -3.10 0.98
CA ALA A 100 15.73 -2.93 1.96
C ALA A 100 16.71 -4.13 1.95
N PRO A 101 18.03 -3.92 1.96
CA PRO A 101 18.74 -2.67 2.30
C PRO A 101 19.04 -1.73 1.11
N VAL A 102 18.46 -1.96 -0.07
CA VAL A 102 18.60 -1.05 -1.22
C VAL A 102 17.82 0.24 -0.95
N ILE A 103 18.49 1.38 -1.06
CA ILE A 103 17.89 2.70 -0.86
C ILE A 103 17.18 3.12 -2.14
N VAL A 104 15.85 3.24 -2.08
CA VAL A 104 15.04 3.70 -3.20
C VAL A 104 14.85 5.21 -3.13
N ARG A 105 15.44 5.93 -4.08
CA ARG A 105 15.42 7.38 -4.18
C ARG A 105 14.32 7.80 -5.15
N ASN A 106 13.47 8.73 -4.72
CA ASN A 106 12.40 9.22 -5.57
C ASN A 106 12.98 10.09 -6.70
N GLY A 107 13.03 9.57 -7.92
CA GLY A 107 13.64 10.26 -9.06
C GLY A 107 14.30 9.31 -10.06
N PRO A 108 14.28 9.65 -11.37
CA PRO A 108 14.87 8.85 -12.44
C PRO A 108 16.38 9.08 -12.63
N GLU A 109 17.08 9.77 -11.72
CA GLU A 109 18.46 10.22 -11.95
C GLU A 109 19.52 9.13 -11.78
N PHE A 110 19.13 7.96 -11.28
CA PHE A 110 20.05 6.90 -10.85
C PHE A 110 20.38 5.92 -11.99
N PRO A 111 21.50 5.18 -11.92
CA PRO A 111 21.89 4.23 -12.96
C PRO A 111 20.87 3.12 -13.20
N LEU A 112 20.19 2.68 -12.14
CA LEU A 112 19.06 1.76 -12.18
C LEU A 112 17.84 2.50 -11.62
N VAL A 113 16.70 2.33 -12.28
CA VAL A 113 15.44 2.99 -11.89
C VAL A 113 14.31 1.96 -11.87
N VAL A 114 13.63 1.85 -10.74
CA VAL A 114 12.41 1.06 -10.60
C VAL A 114 11.24 1.89 -11.10
N GLY A 115 10.66 1.51 -12.22
CA GLY A 115 9.41 2.08 -12.70
C GLY A 115 8.22 1.30 -12.15
N ASN A 116 7.34 2.00 -11.43
CA ASN A 116 6.09 1.47 -10.90
C ASN A 116 4.91 2.29 -11.45
N PHE A 117 4.32 1.80 -12.54
CA PHE A 117 3.34 2.49 -13.36
C PHE A 117 1.97 1.79 -13.30
N LEU A 118 1.29 1.90 -12.15
CA LEU A 118 0.01 1.21 -11.89
C LEU A 118 -1.16 1.74 -12.71
N ASP A 119 -1.20 3.05 -12.98
CA ASP A 119 -2.32 3.69 -13.68
C ASP A 119 -2.16 3.74 -15.20
N GLY A 120 -1.21 2.96 -15.72
CA GLY A 120 -0.86 2.95 -17.14
C GLY A 120 0.53 3.50 -17.42
N PRO A 121 0.94 3.53 -18.71
CA PRO A 121 2.31 3.81 -19.09
C PRO A 121 2.76 5.22 -18.68
N PRO A 122 4.08 5.46 -18.56
CA PRO A 122 4.62 6.78 -18.35
C PRO A 122 4.14 7.76 -19.45
N PRO A 123 4.06 9.07 -19.14
CA PRO A 123 3.72 10.08 -20.13
C PRO A 123 4.63 10.00 -21.38
N PRO A 124 4.11 10.26 -22.59
CA PRO A 124 4.92 10.24 -23.80
C PRO A 124 6.16 11.13 -23.67
N GLY A 125 7.34 10.61 -24.04
CA GLY A 125 8.60 11.34 -23.95
C GLY A 125 9.29 11.30 -22.57
N PHE A 126 8.66 10.76 -21.53
CA PHE A 126 9.25 10.70 -20.18
C PHE A 126 10.51 9.84 -20.15
N LEU A 127 10.48 8.67 -20.80
CA LEU A 127 11.62 7.75 -20.82
C LEU A 127 12.80 8.36 -21.58
N GLU A 128 12.56 8.94 -22.75
CA GLU A 128 13.57 9.57 -23.60
C GLU A 128 14.17 10.83 -22.97
N LYS A 129 13.33 11.64 -22.29
CA LYS A 129 13.77 12.82 -21.55
C LYS A 129 14.77 12.44 -20.47
N ASN A 130 14.49 11.36 -19.74
CA ASN A 130 15.31 10.90 -18.61
C ASN A 130 16.44 9.94 -19.03
N GLY A 131 16.47 9.49 -20.28
CA GLY A 131 17.45 8.54 -20.80
C GLY A 131 17.26 7.13 -20.23
N LEU A 132 16.01 6.72 -20.03
CA LEU A 132 15.66 5.43 -19.45
C LEU A 132 15.39 4.40 -20.55
N SER A 133 16.15 3.31 -20.52
CA SER A 133 15.99 2.17 -21.39
C SER A 133 15.51 0.97 -20.56
N PRO A 134 14.43 0.27 -20.96
CA PRO A 134 13.92 -0.86 -20.20
C PRO A 134 14.96 -1.99 -20.17
N LEU A 135 15.30 -2.43 -18.96
CA LEU A 135 16.21 -3.57 -18.74
C LEU A 135 15.41 -4.87 -18.62
N ARG A 136 14.30 -4.85 -17.88
CA ARG A 136 13.37 -5.98 -17.76
C ARG A 136 11.98 -5.51 -17.37
N ASP A 137 10.97 -6.07 -18.03
CA ASP A 137 9.56 -5.92 -17.67
C ASP A 137 9.11 -7.12 -16.83
N PHE A 138 8.45 -6.85 -15.71
CA PHE A 138 7.90 -7.86 -14.79
C PHE A 138 6.38 -7.98 -14.87
N GLY A 139 5.73 -7.24 -15.77
CA GLY A 139 4.28 -7.13 -15.87
C GLY A 139 3.69 -6.14 -14.87
N ASP A 140 2.39 -5.89 -14.98
CA ASP A 140 1.60 -5.06 -14.05
C ASP A 140 2.20 -3.67 -13.78
N GLY A 141 2.82 -3.07 -14.79
CA GLY A 141 3.44 -1.75 -14.73
C GLY A 141 4.75 -1.70 -13.94
N LEU A 142 5.33 -2.85 -13.54
CA LEU A 142 6.62 -2.92 -12.88
C LEU A 142 7.74 -3.20 -13.88
N ILE A 143 8.62 -2.22 -14.09
CA ILE A 143 9.70 -2.31 -15.07
C ILE A 143 10.98 -1.81 -14.43
N LEU A 144 12.06 -2.57 -14.56
CA LEU A 144 13.40 -2.11 -14.20
C LEU A 144 14.03 -1.42 -15.41
N TYR A 145 14.48 -0.19 -15.24
CA TYR A 145 15.15 0.59 -16.27
C TYR A 145 16.63 0.74 -15.95
N ARG A 146 17.42 0.87 -17.00
CA ARG A 146 18.79 1.37 -16.96
C ARG A 146 18.79 2.79 -17.49
N ARG A 147 19.49 3.68 -16.80
CA ARG A 147 19.75 5.02 -17.31
C ARG A 147 20.99 5.00 -18.19
N ASP A 148 20.81 5.26 -19.47
CA ASP A 148 21.92 5.48 -20.38
C ASP A 148 22.48 6.87 -20.09
N ARG A 149 23.74 6.93 -19.65
CA ARG A 149 24.43 8.22 -19.48
C ARG A 149 24.43 8.92 -20.84
N LYS A 150 23.63 9.98 -20.99
CA LYS A 150 23.83 10.94 -22.08
C LYS A 150 25.27 11.45 -21.96
N LYS A 151 26.10 11.11 -22.95
CA LYS A 151 27.41 11.75 -23.17
C LYS A 151 27.21 13.24 -23.43
#